data_AF-A0A945YY21-F1
#
_entry.id   AF-A0A945YY21-F1
#
_cell.length_a   1.000
_cell.length_b   1.000
_cell.length_c   1.000
_cell.angle_alpha   90.00
_cell.angle_beta   90.00
_cell.angle_gamma   90.00
#
_symmetry.space_group_name_H-M   'P 1'
#
loop_
_entity.id
_entity.type
_entity.pdbx_description
1 polymer ?
#
loop_
_entity_poly.entity_id
_entity_poly.type
_entity_poly.pdbx_seq_one_letter_code
_entity_poly.pdbx_strand_id
1 'polypeptide(L)'
;MFNKNLLQRLWSPYVVGLCLGVLSWITFGLMGHMLGTSTTFVRIAAAFWSIFSPSHFANSIYYRRHLANNSWINWQFALIIGLFIGSYLAKKLSGSKEVVYVPKLWKKAFGSSFALRAIAAFIGGVFVMFGARFAGGCASGHGLSGSMQLALSGWLFMMGLFIVGIPTALLLYKRSN
;
A
#
# COMPACT_ATOMS: atom_id res chain seq x y z
N MET A 1 -29.37 4.78 7.46
CA MET A 1 -29.77 3.42 7.86
C MET A 1 -28.66 2.47 7.43
N PHE A 2 -27.79 2.03 8.34
CA PHE A 2 -26.66 1.14 8.01
C PHE A 2 -27.19 -0.25 7.67
N ASN A 3 -27.23 -0.60 6.39
CA ASN A 3 -27.63 -1.93 5.96
C ASN A 3 -26.55 -2.93 6.40
N LYS A 4 -26.93 -3.97 7.16
CA LYS A 4 -26.00 -4.91 7.82
C LYS A 4 -25.57 -6.06 6.90
N ASN A 5 -25.34 -5.81 5.62
CA ASN A 5 -24.91 -6.84 4.68
C ASN A 5 -23.41 -6.77 4.40
N LEU A 6 -22.69 -7.87 4.60
CA LEU A 6 -21.26 -8.00 4.28
C LEU A 6 -21.00 -7.81 2.77
N LEU A 7 -22.04 -7.95 1.94
CA LEU A 7 -21.97 -7.81 0.48
C LEU A 7 -22.15 -6.37 -0.02
N GLN A 8 -22.26 -5.39 0.87
CA GLN A 8 -22.41 -3.99 0.45
C GLN A 8 -21.10 -3.36 -0.04
N ARG A 9 -21.21 -2.37 -0.93
CA ARG A 9 -20.05 -1.68 -1.55
C ARG A 9 -19.21 -0.87 -0.56
N LEU A 10 -19.83 -0.27 0.46
CA LEU A 10 -19.16 0.53 1.49
C LEU A 10 -19.53 0.03 2.87
N TRP A 11 -18.53 -0.41 3.62
CA TRP A 11 -18.70 -0.80 5.01
C TRP A 11 -18.49 0.40 5.94
N SER A 12 -19.06 0.32 7.13
CA SER A 12 -18.82 1.33 8.18
C SER A 12 -17.32 1.38 8.52
N PRO A 13 -16.71 2.58 8.61
CA PRO A 13 -15.28 2.72 8.88
C PRO A 13 -14.89 2.10 10.24
N TYR A 14 -15.79 2.11 11.22
CA TYR A 14 -15.59 1.49 12.52
C TYR A 14 -15.47 -0.04 12.43
N VAL A 15 -16.32 -0.67 11.60
CA VAL A 15 -16.28 -2.13 11.39
C VAL A 15 -15.01 -2.52 10.65
N VAL A 16 -14.65 -1.78 9.60
CA VAL A 16 -13.41 -2.02 8.84
C VAL A 16 -12.20 -1.84 9.75
N GLY A 17 -12.16 -0.79 10.58
CA GLY A 17 -11.10 -0.55 11.53
C GLY A 17 -10.95 -1.68 12.55
N LEU A 18 -12.06 -2.16 13.11
CA LEU A 18 -12.06 -3.31 14.03
C LEU A 18 -11.55 -4.58 13.35
N CYS A 19 -12.03 -4.90 12.15
CA CYS A 19 -11.56 -6.06 11.39
C CYS A 19 -10.06 -5.98 11.06
N LEU A 20 -9.56 -4.80 10.67
CA LEU A 20 -8.13 -4.60 10.41
C LEU A 20 -7.28 -4.71 11.68
N GLY A 21 -7.79 -4.21 12.82
CA GLY A 21 -7.14 -4.36 14.11
C GLY A 21 -7.03 -5.83 14.54
N VAL A 22 -8.13 -6.57 14.46
CA VAL A 22 -8.15 -8.01 14.76
C VAL A 22 -7.24 -8.79 13.81
N LEU A 23 -7.27 -8.50 12.51
CA LEU A 23 -6.38 -9.11 11.54
C LEU A 23 -4.91 -8.84 11.87
N SER A 24 -4.59 -7.61 12.27
CA SER A 24 -3.24 -7.23 12.69
C SER A 24 -2.81 -8.04 13.92
N TRP A 25 -3.65 -8.15 14.96
CA TRP A 25 -3.35 -8.99 16.13
C TRP A 25 -3.11 -10.46 15.77
N ILE A 26 -3.97 -11.05 14.94
CA ILE A 26 -3.80 -12.43 14.48
C ILE A 26 -2.49 -12.58 13.71
N THR A 27 -2.17 -11.63 12.83
CA THR A 27 -0.94 -11.67 12.02
C THR A 27 0.31 -11.54 12.90
N PHE A 28 0.29 -10.65 13.88
CA PHE A 28 1.37 -10.52 14.86
C PHE A 28 1.51 -11.77 15.71
N GLY A 29 0.40 -12.28 16.26
CA GLY A 29 0.40 -13.42 17.17
C GLY A 29 0.80 -14.73 16.52
N LEU A 30 0.39 -14.98 15.26
CA LEU A 30 0.69 -16.22 14.55
C LEU A 30 2.00 -16.17 13.77
N MET A 31 2.35 -15.02 13.19
CA MET A 31 3.45 -14.93 12.21
C MET A 31 4.60 -14.04 12.66
N GLY A 32 4.50 -13.36 13.81
CA GLY A 32 5.57 -12.52 14.36
C GLY A 32 5.96 -11.35 13.45
N HIS A 33 5.08 -10.96 12.52
CA HIS A 33 5.39 -9.99 11.48
C HIS A 33 4.30 -8.93 11.36
N MET A 34 4.73 -7.69 11.08
CA MET A 34 3.84 -6.55 10.86
C MET A 34 3.18 -6.62 9.48
N LEU A 35 2.00 -5.98 9.32
CA LEU A 35 1.32 -5.84 8.05
C LEU A 35 2.05 -4.85 7.14
N GLY A 36 3.05 -5.32 6.39
CA GLY A 36 3.86 -4.50 5.48
C GLY A 36 4.02 -5.11 4.10
N THR A 37 3.84 -4.29 3.04
CA THR A 37 3.93 -4.73 1.64
C THR A 37 5.15 -4.19 0.92
N SER A 38 5.57 -2.97 1.24
CA SER A 38 6.71 -2.28 0.61
C SER A 38 8.03 -3.06 0.62
N THR A 39 8.31 -3.86 1.65
CA THR A 39 9.53 -4.67 1.74
C THR A 39 9.57 -5.77 0.68
N THR A 40 8.42 -6.34 0.32
CA THR A 40 8.35 -7.39 -0.71
C THR A 40 8.76 -6.86 -2.08
N PHE A 41 8.39 -5.62 -2.43
CA PHE A 41 8.83 -5.01 -3.69
C PHE A 41 10.36 -4.87 -3.78
N VAL A 42 11.01 -4.49 -2.67
CA VAL A 42 12.48 -4.42 -2.61
C VAL A 42 13.11 -5.80 -2.75
N ARG A 43 12.50 -6.83 -2.15
CA ARG A 43 12.97 -8.22 -2.26
C ARG A 43 12.83 -8.78 -3.67
N ILE A 44 11.73 -8.49 -4.35
CA ILE A 44 11.54 -8.86 -5.76
C ILE A 44 12.59 -8.16 -6.62
N ALA A 45 12.83 -6.86 -6.41
CA ALA A 45 13.87 -6.13 -7.12
C ALA A 45 15.28 -6.70 -6.83
N ALA A 46 15.57 -7.02 -5.57
CA ALA A 46 16.83 -7.65 -5.19
C ALA A 46 17.02 -9.03 -5.83
N ALA A 47 15.96 -9.85 -5.89
CA ALA A 47 15.97 -11.14 -6.57
C ALA A 47 16.21 -10.98 -8.08
N PHE A 48 15.53 -10.02 -8.71
CA PHE A 48 15.74 -9.68 -10.10
C PHE A 48 17.20 -9.29 -10.37
N TRP A 49 17.76 -8.37 -9.57
CA TRP A 49 19.17 -7.95 -9.72
C TRP A 49 20.16 -9.07 -9.43
N SER A 50 19.83 -10.01 -8.53
CA SER A 50 20.70 -11.17 -8.24
C SER A 50 20.87 -12.11 -9.44
N ILE A 51 19.88 -12.20 -10.33
CA ILE A 51 19.91 -13.05 -11.53
C ILE A 51 20.55 -12.31 -12.71
N PHE A 52 20.15 -11.05 -12.94
CA PHE A 52 20.58 -10.28 -14.12
C PHE A 52 21.94 -9.59 -13.95
N SER A 53 22.34 -9.20 -12.74
CA SER A 53 23.63 -8.54 -12.50
C SER A 53 24.16 -8.86 -11.10
N PRO A 54 24.75 -10.05 -10.91
CA PRO A 54 25.28 -10.49 -9.62
C PRO A 54 26.31 -9.53 -9.03
N SER A 55 27.09 -8.83 -9.87
CA SER A 55 28.06 -7.81 -9.46
C SER A 55 27.40 -6.58 -8.82
N HIS A 56 26.27 -6.11 -9.37
CA HIS A 56 25.51 -4.99 -8.80
C HIS A 56 24.86 -5.37 -7.47
N PHE A 57 24.35 -6.60 -7.36
CA PHE A 57 23.81 -7.14 -6.12
C PHE A 57 24.90 -7.29 -5.04
N ALA A 58 26.07 -7.84 -5.37
CA ALA A 58 27.17 -8.08 -4.43
C ALA A 58 27.73 -6.79 -3.81
N ASN A 59 27.75 -5.70 -4.60
CA ASN A 59 28.22 -4.39 -4.17
C ASN A 59 27.17 -3.56 -3.41
N SER A 60 25.88 -3.90 -3.52
CA SER A 60 24.80 -3.18 -2.82
C SER A 60 24.50 -3.80 -1.46
N ILE A 61 25.00 -3.15 -0.39
CA ILE A 61 24.68 -3.51 1.01
C ILE A 61 23.16 -3.51 1.25
N TYR A 62 22.44 -2.59 0.60
CA TYR A 62 20.99 -2.46 0.73
C TYR A 62 20.25 -3.71 0.22
N TYR A 63 20.56 -4.20 -0.98
CA TYR A 63 19.88 -5.38 -1.54
C TYR A 63 20.30 -6.66 -0.83
N ARG A 64 21.58 -6.78 -0.46
CA ARG A 64 22.07 -7.93 0.32
C ARG A 64 21.33 -8.06 1.64
N ARG A 65 21.15 -6.97 2.39
CA ARG A 65 20.41 -7.01 3.67
C ARG A 65 18.97 -7.50 3.52
N HIS A 66 18.31 -7.18 2.41
CA HIS A 66 16.91 -7.55 2.18
C HIS A 66 16.73 -8.95 1.59
N LEU A 67 17.77 -9.52 0.97
CA LEU A 67 17.76 -10.86 0.38
C LEU A 67 18.59 -11.90 1.17
N ALA A 68 19.33 -11.49 2.21
CA ALA A 68 20.30 -12.34 2.94
C ALA A 68 19.73 -13.65 3.51
N ASN A 69 18.42 -13.71 3.78
CA ASN A 69 17.77 -14.91 4.30
C ASN A 69 17.08 -15.78 3.24
N ASN A 70 17.33 -15.54 1.94
CA ASN A 70 16.86 -16.36 0.81
C ASN A 70 15.34 -16.61 0.68
N SER A 71 14.51 -15.91 1.45
CA SER A 71 13.04 -16.00 1.38
C SER A 71 12.43 -14.76 0.74
N TRP A 72 12.67 -14.60 -0.57
CA TRP A 72 11.90 -13.66 -1.38
C TRP A 72 10.41 -14.02 -1.39
N ILE A 73 10.11 -15.32 -1.30
CA ILE A 73 8.79 -15.86 -0.96
C ILE A 73 8.72 -16.02 0.57
N ASN A 74 8.14 -15.03 1.23
CA ASN A 74 7.85 -15.06 2.67
C ASN A 74 6.35 -14.84 2.91
N TRP A 75 5.96 -14.81 4.18
CA TRP A 75 4.60 -14.45 4.57
C TRP A 75 4.09 -13.15 3.92
N GLN A 76 4.94 -12.12 3.79
CA GLN A 76 4.54 -10.86 3.14
C GLN A 76 4.22 -11.03 1.65
N PHE A 77 4.88 -11.97 0.97
CA PHE A 77 4.53 -12.33 -0.41
C PHE A 77 3.15 -13.00 -0.46
N ALA A 78 2.88 -13.97 0.43
CA ALA A 78 1.55 -14.59 0.56
C ALA A 78 0.46 -13.55 0.89
N LEU A 79 0.76 -12.56 1.73
CA LEU A 79 -0.13 -11.45 2.05
C LEU A 79 -0.44 -10.58 0.83
N ILE A 80 0.52 -10.30 -0.05
CA ILE A 80 0.27 -9.54 -1.29
C ILE A 80 -0.63 -10.32 -2.24
N ILE A 81 -0.39 -11.63 -2.40
CA ILE A 81 -1.26 -12.49 -3.20
C ILE A 81 -2.68 -12.56 -2.60
N GLY A 82 -2.78 -12.70 -1.28
CA GLY A 82 -4.03 -12.67 -0.55
C GLY A 82 -4.79 -11.35 -0.70
N LEU A 83 -4.10 -10.20 -0.66
CA LEU A 83 -4.68 -8.88 -0.93
C LEU A 83 -5.23 -8.79 -2.36
N PHE A 84 -4.50 -9.31 -3.35
CA PHE A 84 -4.94 -9.31 -4.74
C PHE A 84 -6.21 -10.16 -4.91
N ILE A 85 -6.17 -11.42 -4.47
CA ILE A 85 -7.31 -12.35 -4.55
C ILE A 85 -8.49 -11.82 -3.73
N GLY A 86 -8.24 -11.35 -2.51
CA GLY A 86 -9.26 -10.81 -1.61
C GLY A 86 -9.95 -9.58 -2.20
N SER A 87 -9.20 -8.65 -2.80
CA SER A 87 -9.77 -7.47 -3.46
C SER A 87 -10.62 -7.84 -4.68
N TYR A 88 -10.21 -8.84 -5.45
CA TYR A 88 -10.96 -9.35 -6.58
C TYR A 88 -12.27 -10.04 -6.14
N LEU A 89 -12.21 -10.89 -5.13
CA LEU A 89 -13.39 -11.53 -4.54
C LEU A 89 -14.35 -10.50 -3.94
N ALA A 90 -13.83 -9.51 -3.20
CA ALA A 90 -14.63 -8.42 -2.65
C ALA A 90 -15.34 -7.62 -3.75
N LYS A 91 -14.67 -7.33 -4.89
CA LYS A 91 -15.29 -6.70 -6.05
C LYS A 91 -16.44 -7.55 -6.61
N LYS A 92 -16.22 -8.86 -6.76
CA LYS A 92 -17.22 -9.80 -7.31
C LYS A 92 -18.44 -9.93 -6.38
N LEU A 93 -18.19 -10.12 -5.09
CA LEU A 93 -19.21 -10.30 -4.06
C LEU A 93 -20.02 -9.02 -3.81
N SER A 94 -19.40 -7.85 -3.92
CA SER A 94 -20.09 -6.55 -3.80
C SER A 94 -20.93 -6.17 -5.02
N GLY A 95 -20.91 -6.98 -6.09
CA GLY A 95 -21.64 -6.68 -7.32
C GLY A 95 -21.15 -5.43 -8.06
N SER A 96 -19.93 -4.94 -7.74
CA SER A 96 -19.40 -3.71 -8.30
C SER A 96 -19.00 -3.88 -9.77
N LYS A 97 -19.84 -3.39 -10.68
CA LYS A 97 -19.63 -3.43 -12.14
C LYS A 97 -18.77 -2.28 -12.68
N GLU A 98 -18.41 -1.31 -11.84
CA GLU A 98 -17.64 -0.15 -12.26
C GLU A 98 -16.17 -0.50 -12.53
N VAL A 99 -15.80 -0.69 -13.80
CA VAL A 99 -14.41 -0.63 -14.25
C VAL A 99 -14.13 0.80 -14.68
N VAL A 100 -13.38 1.53 -13.85
CA VAL A 100 -13.09 2.95 -14.08
C VAL A 100 -11.61 3.13 -14.37
N TYR A 101 -11.28 3.39 -15.63
CA TYR A 101 -9.89 3.64 -16.06
C TYR A 101 -9.43 5.05 -15.71
N VAL A 102 -10.32 6.04 -15.82
CA VAL A 102 -10.06 7.43 -15.44
C VAL A 102 -11.12 7.86 -14.43
N PRO A 103 -10.75 8.09 -13.15
CA PRO A 103 -11.69 8.51 -12.12
C PRO A 103 -12.37 9.84 -12.48
N LYS A 104 -13.66 10.00 -12.12
CA LYS A 104 -14.43 11.23 -12.38
C LYS A 104 -13.71 12.48 -11.88
N LEU A 105 -13.10 12.41 -10.70
CA LEU A 105 -12.34 13.50 -10.10
C LEU A 105 -11.11 13.89 -10.93
N TRP A 106 -10.39 12.90 -11.47
CA TRP A 106 -9.28 13.14 -12.39
C TRP A 106 -9.77 13.75 -13.70
N LYS A 107 -10.87 13.22 -14.26
CA LYS A 107 -11.46 13.71 -15.50
C LYS A 107 -11.82 15.19 -15.41
N LYS A 108 -12.35 15.62 -14.27
CA LYS A 108 -12.72 17.02 -14.03
C LYS A 108 -11.51 17.94 -13.86
N ALA A 109 -10.40 17.46 -13.28
CA ALA A 109 -9.20 18.27 -13.02
C ALA A 109 -8.18 18.30 -14.18
N PHE A 110 -7.98 17.17 -14.85
CA PHE A 110 -6.88 16.95 -15.81
C PHE A 110 -7.36 16.40 -17.17
N GLY A 111 -8.67 16.25 -17.37
CA GLY A 111 -9.27 15.73 -18.60
C GLY A 111 -9.33 14.20 -18.67
N SER A 112 -9.86 13.67 -19.79
CA SER A 112 -10.16 12.24 -19.98
C SER A 112 -9.00 11.39 -20.54
N SER A 113 -7.80 11.96 -20.69
CA SER A 113 -6.66 11.23 -21.26
C SER A 113 -6.21 10.09 -20.35
N PHE A 114 -6.31 8.86 -20.85
CA PHE A 114 -5.83 7.66 -20.16
C PHE A 114 -4.29 7.67 -20.02
N ALA A 115 -3.57 8.03 -21.08
CA ALA A 115 -2.11 8.05 -21.09
C ALA A 115 -1.57 9.00 -20.01
N LEU A 116 -2.14 10.21 -19.92
CA LEU A 116 -1.74 11.19 -18.91
C LEU A 116 -2.01 10.65 -17.48
N ARG A 117 -3.17 10.03 -17.26
CA ARG A 117 -3.51 9.42 -15.97
C ARG A 117 -2.55 8.29 -15.60
N ALA A 118 -2.18 7.45 -16.56
CA ALA A 118 -1.29 6.31 -16.37
C ALA A 118 0.13 6.76 -16.03
N ILE A 119 0.68 7.72 -16.78
CA ILE A 119 2.00 8.31 -16.52
C ILE A 119 2.02 8.95 -15.12
N ALA A 120 1.01 9.75 -14.79
CA ALA A 120 0.92 10.35 -13.46
C ALA A 120 0.76 9.31 -12.34
N ALA A 121 0.00 8.22 -12.58
CA ALA A 121 -0.10 7.11 -11.63
C ALA A 121 1.26 6.47 -11.34
N PHE A 122 2.00 6.24 -12.42
CA PHE A 122 3.31 5.59 -12.37
C PHE A 122 4.32 6.47 -11.61
N ILE A 123 4.42 7.74 -11.99
CA ILE A 123 5.30 8.71 -11.32
C ILE A 123 4.92 8.85 -9.85
N GLY A 124 3.61 8.98 -9.55
CA GLY A 124 3.12 9.00 -8.18
C GLY A 124 3.49 7.74 -7.39
N GLY A 125 3.38 6.56 -8.02
CA GLY A 125 3.80 5.29 -7.43
C GLY A 125 5.30 5.23 -7.12
N VAL A 126 6.14 5.78 -8.01
CA VAL A 126 7.59 5.90 -7.78
C VAL A 126 7.86 6.78 -6.54
N PHE A 127 7.24 7.95 -6.45
CA PHE A 127 7.39 8.82 -5.28
C PHE A 127 6.88 8.18 -3.98
N VAL A 128 5.73 7.51 -4.01
CA VAL A 128 5.19 6.80 -2.84
C VAL A 128 6.13 5.68 -2.40
N MET A 129 6.67 4.91 -3.34
CA MET A 129 7.59 3.83 -3.02
C MET A 129 8.93 4.36 -2.48
N PHE A 130 9.48 5.40 -3.11
CA PHE A 130 10.68 6.09 -2.65
C PHE A 130 10.48 6.63 -1.22
N GLY A 131 9.41 7.38 -0.99
CA GLY A 131 9.06 7.91 0.32
C GLY A 131 8.86 6.82 1.38
N ALA A 132 8.20 5.71 1.02
CA ALA A 132 8.03 4.57 1.92
C ALA A 132 9.36 3.89 2.30
N ARG A 133 10.41 3.97 1.46
CA ARG A 133 11.75 3.47 1.81
C ARG A 133 12.56 4.48 2.59
N PHE A 134 12.43 5.75 2.25
CA PHE A 134 13.04 6.84 3.00
C PHE A 134 12.53 6.87 4.45
N ALA A 135 11.22 6.68 4.65
CA ALA A 135 10.59 6.62 5.98
C ALA A 135 10.79 5.28 6.72
N GLY A 136 11.49 4.31 6.13
CA GLY A 136 11.68 2.98 6.74
C GLY A 136 10.43 2.08 6.76
N GLY A 137 9.33 2.49 6.15
CA GLY A 137 8.09 1.70 6.10
C GLY A 137 6.97 2.34 5.28
N CYS A 138 5.95 1.54 4.95
CA CYS A 138 4.76 2.01 4.24
C CYS A 138 3.63 2.34 5.22
N ALA A 139 2.52 2.91 4.72
CA ALA A 139 1.37 3.29 5.56
C ALA A 139 0.82 2.15 6.42
N SER A 140 0.70 0.93 5.90
CA SER A 140 0.22 -0.23 6.67
C SER A 140 1.26 -0.74 7.68
N GLY A 141 2.54 -0.73 7.32
CA GLY A 141 3.61 -1.24 8.18
C GLY A 141 4.02 -0.27 9.26
N HIS A 142 4.47 0.93 8.87
CA HIS A 142 4.98 1.93 9.81
C HIS A 142 3.86 2.74 10.45
N GLY A 143 2.84 3.10 9.68
CA GLY A 143 1.70 3.88 10.17
C GLY A 143 0.75 3.03 11.02
N LEU A 144 0.04 2.09 10.39
CA LEU A 144 -0.98 1.28 11.07
C LEU A 144 -0.36 0.34 12.10
N SER A 145 0.59 -0.51 11.72
CA SER A 145 1.17 -1.47 12.68
C SER A 145 2.05 -0.79 13.74
N GLY A 146 2.74 0.31 13.39
CA GLY A 146 3.54 1.08 14.33
C GLY A 146 2.70 1.85 15.36
N SER A 147 1.59 2.46 14.94
CA SER A 147 0.67 3.13 15.88
C SER A 147 0.00 2.14 16.85
N MET A 148 -0.34 0.93 16.40
CA MET A 148 -0.84 -0.14 17.27
C MET A 148 0.17 -0.58 18.35
N GLN A 149 1.47 -0.50 18.05
CA GLN A 149 2.55 -0.77 19.00
C GLN A 149 2.89 0.44 19.89
N LEU A 150 2.14 1.54 19.77
CA LEU A 150 2.44 2.82 20.43
C LEU A 150 3.82 3.37 20.07
N ALA A 151 4.38 2.99 18.91
CA ALA A 151 5.66 3.48 18.46
C ALA A 151 5.55 4.95 18.05
N LEU A 152 6.34 5.82 18.69
CA LEU A 152 6.34 7.26 18.41
C LEU A 152 6.59 7.56 16.92
N SER A 153 7.48 6.80 16.28
CA SER A 153 7.78 6.93 14.86
C SER A 153 6.56 6.68 13.96
N GLY A 154 5.70 5.72 14.30
CA GLY A 154 4.47 5.43 13.56
C GLY A 154 3.45 6.57 13.66
N TRP A 155 3.31 7.17 14.84
CA TRP A 155 2.44 8.35 15.04
C TRP A 155 2.94 9.57 14.27
N LEU A 156 4.24 9.88 14.36
CA LEU A 156 4.85 11.00 13.61
C LEU A 156 4.71 10.80 12.10
N PHE A 157 4.94 9.58 11.62
CA PHE A 157 4.77 9.25 10.21
C PHE A 157 3.32 9.47 9.74
N MET A 158 2.33 9.01 10.52
CA MET A 158 0.92 9.19 10.16
C MET A 158 0.53 10.66 10.15
N MET A 159 0.95 11.43 11.16
CA MET A 159 0.72 12.88 11.20
C MET A 159 1.34 13.56 9.98
N GLY A 160 2.60 13.25 9.65
CA GLY A 160 3.28 13.79 8.46
C GLY A 160 2.55 13.46 7.16
N LEU A 161 2.06 12.23 6.99
CA LEU A 161 1.26 11.83 5.82
C LEU A 161 0.00 12.68 5.68
N PHE A 162 -0.73 12.94 6.75
CA PHE A 162 -1.94 13.76 6.69
C PHE A 162 -1.64 15.25 6.52
N ILE A 163 -0.66 15.78 7.25
CA ILE A 163 -0.24 17.19 7.19
C ILE A 163 0.24 17.57 5.80
N VAL A 164 0.96 16.69 5.10
CA VAL A 164 1.44 16.96 3.73
C VAL A 164 0.42 16.53 2.68
N GLY A 165 -0.21 15.38 2.87
CA GLY A 165 -1.11 14.75 1.89
C GLY A 165 -2.40 15.53 1.67
N ILE A 166 -3.02 16.05 2.74
CA ILE A 166 -4.27 16.82 2.62
C ILE A 166 -4.03 18.12 1.83
N PRO A 167 -3.06 19.00 2.19
CA PRO A 167 -2.78 20.20 1.40
C PRO A 167 -2.36 19.88 -0.04
N THR A 168 -1.55 18.85 -0.26
CA THR A 168 -1.15 18.44 -1.62
C THR A 168 -2.38 18.06 -2.47
N ALA A 169 -3.31 17.28 -1.90
CA ALA A 169 -4.55 16.92 -2.59
C ALA A 169 -5.41 18.16 -2.87
N LEU A 170 -5.55 19.05 -1.89
CA LEU A 170 -6.31 20.28 -2.05
C LEU A 170 -5.70 21.19 -3.13
N LEU A 171 -4.38 21.35 -3.18
CA LEU A 171 -3.69 22.14 -4.20
C LEU A 171 -3.84 21.52 -5.59
N LEU A 172 -3.67 20.21 -5.71
CA LEU A 172 -3.73 19.49 -6.98
C LEU A 172 -5.15 19.51 -7.59
N TYR A 173 -6.19 19.43 -6.75
CA TYR A 173 -7.58 19.38 -7.19
C TYR A 173 -8.35 20.69 -7.00
N LYS A 174 -7.71 21.76 -6.51
CA LYS A 174 -8.33 23.06 -6.13
C LYS A 174 -9.16 23.70 -7.24
N ARG A 175 -8.86 23.40 -8.51
CA ARG A 175 -9.44 24.04 -9.70
C ARG A 175 -10.49 23.21 -10.41
N SER A 176 -10.88 22.08 -9.84
CA SER A 176 -11.88 21.15 -10.39
C SER A 176 -13.29 21.49 -9.93
N ASN A 177 -13.66 22.78 -9.89
CA ASN A 177 -15.02 23.23 -9.60
C ASN A 177 -15.68 23.80 -10.83
#